data_AF-A0A5J4PFJ4-F1
#
_entry.id   AF-A0A5J4PFJ4-F1
#
_cell.length_a   1.000
_cell.length_b   1.000
_cell.length_c   1.000
_cell.angle_alpha   90.00
_cell.angle_beta   90.00
_cell.angle_gamma   90.00
#
_symmetry.space_group_name_H-M   'P 1'
#
loop_
_entity.id
_entity.type
_entity.pdbx_description
1 polymer ?
#
loop_
_entity_poly.entity_id
_entity_poly.type
_entity_poly.pdbx_seq_one_letter_code
_entity_poly.pdbx_strand_id
1 'polypeptide(L)'
;MFSNKIIKIRKSKDGKALIENFAYLSLLQVAGYIFPLITLPYLARVIGVDKFGEIAFATSVVVYFQTVTDWGFNYTATRDIAQNRNDIYKVSEIFANVMGAKLLLMILSTAIFAICIYFIPFLYDKRLLLWLTFLYIPGILMFPDWFFQAMEKMKYVTIMNVFSKLLFTVLVFVIIKNKEDYIYQPV
;
A
#
# COMPACT_ATOMS: atom_id res chain seq x y z
N MET A 1 -24.56 0.08 33.33
CA MET A 1 -24.74 -1.19 32.58
C MET A 1 -23.77 -1.39 31.42
N PHE A 2 -23.33 -0.33 30.70
CA PHE A 2 -22.38 -0.44 29.57
C PHE A 2 -20.93 -0.81 29.98
N SER A 3 -20.45 -0.35 31.13
CA SER A 3 -19.07 -0.59 31.60
C SER A 3 -18.73 -2.10 31.79
N ASN A 4 -19.67 -2.90 32.30
CA ASN A 4 -19.44 -4.32 32.55
C ASN A 4 -19.36 -5.17 31.28
N LYS A 5 -19.96 -4.76 30.16
CA LYS A 5 -19.83 -5.46 28.87
C LYS A 5 -18.44 -5.29 28.25
N ILE A 6 -17.87 -4.08 28.35
CA ILE A 6 -16.51 -3.77 27.85
C ILE A 6 -15.46 -4.59 28.62
N ILE A 7 -15.62 -4.71 29.94
CA ILE A 7 -14.73 -5.51 30.79
C ILE A 7 -14.83 -7.02 30.46
N LYS A 8 -16.01 -7.51 30.08
CA LYS A 8 -16.24 -8.93 29.71
C LYS A 8 -15.61 -9.28 28.37
N ILE A 9 -15.69 -8.39 27.37
CA ILE A 9 -15.04 -8.57 26.06
C ILE A 9 -13.52 -8.57 26.22
N ARG A 10 -12.96 -7.68 27.05
CA ARG A 10 -11.50 -7.62 27.31
C ARG A 10 -10.93 -8.89 27.97
N LYS A 11 -11.77 -9.72 28.62
CA LYS A 11 -11.36 -10.97 29.27
C LYS A 11 -11.53 -12.22 28.41
N SER A 12 -12.29 -12.19 27.30
CA SER A 12 -12.38 -13.34 26.40
C SER A 12 -11.16 -13.41 25.47
N LYS A 13 -10.79 -14.63 25.04
CA LYS A 13 -9.68 -14.86 24.11
C LYS A 13 -9.89 -14.06 22.79
N ASP A 14 -11.12 -14.03 22.31
CA ASP A 14 -11.50 -13.33 21.08
C ASP A 14 -11.42 -11.81 21.22
N GLY A 15 -11.86 -11.25 22.36
CA GLY A 15 -11.78 -9.80 22.56
C GLY A 15 -10.36 -9.28 22.73
N LYS A 16 -9.43 -10.10 23.27
CA LYS A 16 -7.99 -9.77 23.27
C LYS A 16 -7.42 -9.74 21.86
N ALA A 17 -7.72 -10.75 21.03
CA ALA A 17 -7.24 -10.83 19.65
C ALA A 17 -7.75 -9.66 18.79
N LEU A 18 -9.01 -9.25 18.99
CA LEU A 18 -9.58 -8.08 18.31
C LEU A 18 -8.88 -6.78 18.69
N ILE A 19 -8.63 -6.54 19.98
CA ILE A 19 -7.93 -5.33 20.46
C ILE A 19 -6.50 -5.29 19.92
N GLU A 20 -5.80 -6.42 19.92
CA GLU A 20 -4.44 -6.53 19.40
C GLU A 20 -4.39 -6.21 17.89
N ASN A 21 -5.27 -6.81 17.08
CA ASN A 21 -5.34 -6.51 15.65
C ASN A 21 -5.72 -5.05 15.36
N PHE A 22 -6.67 -4.50 16.11
CA PHE A 22 -7.06 -3.09 15.98
C PHE A 22 -5.90 -2.14 16.30
N ALA A 23 -5.13 -2.43 17.35
CA ALA A 23 -3.94 -1.66 17.71
C ALA A 23 -2.87 -1.74 16.62
N TYR A 24 -2.62 -2.93 16.05
CA TYR A 24 -1.68 -3.10 14.94
C TYR A 24 -2.12 -2.34 13.68
N LEU A 25 -3.38 -2.45 13.28
CA LEU A 25 -3.93 -1.71 12.14
C LEU A 25 -3.82 -0.19 12.35
N SER A 26 -4.15 0.28 13.56
CA SER A 26 -4.06 1.70 13.91
C SER A 26 -2.61 2.19 13.86
N LEU A 27 -1.65 1.40 14.35
CA LEU A 27 -0.23 1.71 14.27
C LEU A 27 0.25 1.77 12.82
N LEU A 28 -0.22 0.86 11.97
CA LEU A 28 0.08 0.87 10.53
C LEU A 28 -0.43 2.15 9.85
N GLN A 29 -1.65 2.60 10.18
CA GLN A 29 -2.20 3.87 9.68
C GLN A 29 -1.38 5.07 10.15
N VAL A 30 -1.09 5.15 11.45
CA VAL A 30 -0.27 6.23 12.02
C VAL A 30 1.11 6.29 11.37
N ALA A 31 1.78 5.15 11.22
CA ALA A 31 3.06 5.07 10.49
C ALA A 31 2.90 5.52 9.04
N GLY A 32 1.81 5.14 8.37
CA GLY A 32 1.47 5.59 7.02
C GLY A 32 1.37 7.10 6.86
N TYR A 33 1.04 7.85 7.91
CA TYR A 33 0.98 9.31 7.85
C TYR A 33 2.25 9.99 8.41
N ILE A 34 2.83 9.45 9.49
CA ILE A 34 4.00 10.05 10.13
C ILE A 34 5.22 10.04 9.21
N PHE A 35 5.50 8.92 8.52
CA PHE A 35 6.69 8.83 7.67
C PHE A 35 6.64 9.85 6.52
N PRO A 36 5.56 9.95 5.71
CA PRO A 36 5.41 11.02 4.73
C PRO A 36 5.49 12.42 5.34
N LEU A 37 4.88 12.65 6.51
CA LEU A 37 4.93 13.98 7.15
C LEU A 37 6.36 14.42 7.49
N ILE A 38 7.26 13.47 7.77
CA ILE A 38 8.68 13.74 8.03
C ILE A 38 9.46 13.90 6.72
N THR A 39 9.21 13.07 5.72
CA THR A 39 9.96 13.09 4.45
C THR A 39 9.53 14.24 3.53
N LEU A 40 8.24 14.60 3.52
CA LEU A 40 7.67 15.64 2.65
C LEU A 40 8.37 17.00 2.81
N PRO A 41 8.54 17.57 4.03
CA PRO A 41 9.23 18.85 4.20
C PRO A 41 10.71 18.79 3.81
N TYR A 42 11.37 17.65 4.05
CA TYR A 42 12.77 17.45 3.67
C TYR A 42 12.92 17.43 2.15
N LEU A 43 12.10 16.64 1.45
CA LEU A 43 12.09 16.57 -0.01
C LEU A 43 11.79 17.94 -0.61
N ALA A 44 10.72 18.61 -0.16
CA ALA A 44 10.36 19.94 -0.66
C ALA A 44 11.52 20.96 -0.54
N ARG A 45 12.36 20.84 0.51
CA ARG A 45 13.54 21.68 0.70
C ARG A 45 14.74 21.28 -0.18
N VAL A 46 15.03 19.99 -0.30
CA VAL A 46 16.23 19.47 -0.99
C VAL A 46 16.06 19.45 -2.51
N ILE A 47 14.96 18.86 -3.00
CA ILE A 47 14.71 18.73 -4.44
C ILE A 47 13.98 19.95 -5.03
N GLY A 48 13.37 20.78 -4.17
CA GLY A 48 12.61 21.97 -4.58
C GLY A 48 11.18 21.66 -5.01
N VAL A 49 10.34 22.70 -4.99
CA VAL A 49 8.88 22.59 -5.24
C VAL A 49 8.55 22.10 -6.66
N ASP A 50 9.36 22.44 -7.66
CA ASP A 50 9.11 22.04 -9.05
C ASP A 50 9.23 20.52 -9.22
N LYS A 51 10.34 19.93 -8.74
CA LYS A 51 10.58 18.48 -8.82
C LYS A 51 9.66 17.69 -7.91
N PHE A 52 9.34 18.24 -6.74
CA PHE A 52 8.32 17.66 -5.88
C PHE A 52 6.94 17.61 -6.56
N GLY A 53 6.58 18.66 -7.32
CA GLY A 53 5.36 18.68 -8.13
C GLY A 53 5.33 17.59 -9.20
N GLU A 54 6.47 17.29 -9.84
CA GLU A 54 6.57 16.19 -10.79
C GLU A 54 6.33 14.82 -10.15
N ILE A 55 6.87 14.59 -8.94
CA ILE A 55 6.66 13.35 -8.17
C ILE A 55 5.19 13.22 -7.75
N ALA A 56 4.62 14.29 -7.20
CA ALA A 56 3.21 14.31 -6.81
C ALA A 56 2.29 14.02 -8.00
N PHE A 57 2.60 14.59 -9.16
CA PHE A 57 1.91 14.29 -10.41
C PHE A 57 2.04 12.81 -10.78
N ALA A 58 3.25 12.26 -10.86
CA ALA A 58 3.47 10.86 -11.21
C ALA A 58 2.73 9.90 -10.24
N THR A 59 2.78 10.21 -8.95
CA THR A 59 2.07 9.47 -7.89
C THR A 59 0.56 9.49 -8.14
N SER A 60 0.00 10.66 -8.41
CA SER A 60 -1.44 10.80 -8.65
C SER A 60 -1.91 9.98 -9.85
N VAL A 61 -1.10 9.94 -10.93
CA VAL A 61 -1.38 9.10 -12.10
C VAL A 61 -1.36 7.62 -11.70
N VAL A 62 -0.32 7.16 -11.00
CA VAL A 62 -0.19 5.75 -10.58
C VAL A 62 -1.30 5.32 -9.64
N VAL A 63 -1.77 6.19 -8.73
CA VAL A 63 -2.89 5.91 -7.81
C VAL A 63 -4.19 5.59 -8.54
N TYR A 64 -4.46 6.21 -9.70
CA TYR A 64 -5.62 5.84 -10.52
C TYR A 64 -5.50 4.40 -11.05
N PHE A 65 -4.32 3.99 -11.53
CA PHE A 65 -4.08 2.62 -11.98
C PHE A 65 -4.13 1.63 -10.82
N GLN A 66 -3.56 2.00 -9.66
CA GLN A 66 -3.67 1.19 -8.45
C GLN A 66 -5.13 0.92 -8.08
N THR A 67 -5.97 1.96 -8.12
CA THR A 67 -7.41 1.86 -7.81
C THR A 67 -8.10 0.83 -8.73
N VAL A 68 -7.74 0.81 -10.01
CA VAL A 68 -8.25 -0.20 -10.96
C VAL A 68 -7.76 -1.60 -10.59
N THR A 69 -6.47 -1.78 -10.26
CA THR A 69 -5.93 -3.10 -9.89
C THR A 69 -6.48 -3.64 -8.57
N ASP A 70 -6.84 -2.76 -7.63
CA ASP A 70 -7.40 -3.17 -6.35
C ASP A 70 -8.89 -3.51 -6.44
N TRP A 71 -9.65 -2.89 -7.36
CA TRP A 71 -11.07 -3.15 -7.69
C TRP A 71 -12.01 -3.43 -6.50
N GLY A 72 -11.68 -2.94 -5.29
CA GLY A 72 -12.41 -3.24 -4.06
C GLY A 72 -12.17 -4.64 -3.45
N PHE A 73 -11.26 -5.45 -4.00
CA PHE A 73 -10.90 -6.77 -3.48
C PHE A 73 -10.42 -6.73 -2.03
N ASN A 74 -9.79 -5.64 -1.62
CA ASN A 74 -9.34 -5.45 -0.24
C ASN A 74 -10.50 -5.46 0.78
N TYR A 75 -11.75 -5.28 0.33
CA TYR A 75 -12.95 -5.40 1.15
C TYR A 75 -13.68 -6.73 0.93
N THR A 76 -13.98 -7.08 -0.32
CA THR A 76 -14.79 -8.26 -0.64
C THR A 76 -14.05 -9.55 -0.30
N ALA A 77 -12.81 -9.69 -0.75
CA ALA A 77 -11.99 -10.87 -0.48
C ALA A 77 -11.69 -11.01 1.02
N THR A 78 -11.43 -9.90 1.70
CA THR A 78 -11.20 -9.89 3.15
C THR A 78 -12.42 -10.42 3.91
N ARG A 79 -13.62 -9.94 3.55
CA ARG A 79 -14.87 -10.40 4.15
C ARG A 79 -15.11 -11.88 3.88
N ASP A 80 -14.98 -12.30 2.62
CA ASP A 80 -15.33 -13.65 2.19
C ASP A 80 -14.36 -14.69 2.79
N ILE A 81 -13.06 -14.37 2.91
CA ILE A 81 -12.09 -15.20 3.63
C ILE A 81 -12.38 -15.22 5.14
N ALA A 82 -12.67 -14.08 5.76
CA ALA A 82 -12.95 -14.02 7.20
C ALA A 82 -14.16 -14.88 7.60
N GLN A 83 -15.19 -14.95 6.75
CA GLN A 83 -16.37 -15.82 6.94
C GLN A 83 -16.04 -17.31 6.80
N ASN A 84 -15.10 -17.66 5.91
CA ASN A 84 -14.76 -19.04 5.58
C ASN A 84 -13.39 -19.47 6.15
N ARG A 85 -12.84 -18.73 7.13
CA ARG A 85 -11.45 -18.89 7.63
C ARG A 85 -11.06 -20.30 8.10
N ASN A 86 -12.04 -21.13 8.44
CA ASN A 86 -11.82 -22.50 8.90
C ASN A 86 -11.81 -23.53 7.74
N ASP A 87 -12.25 -23.14 6.55
CA ASP A 87 -12.25 -23.97 5.35
C ASP A 87 -11.08 -23.58 4.44
N ILE A 88 -10.00 -24.37 4.54
CA ILE A 88 -8.75 -24.14 3.81
C ILE A 88 -8.98 -24.19 2.30
N TYR A 89 -9.87 -25.07 1.81
CA TYR A 89 -10.15 -25.19 0.38
C TYR A 89 -10.84 -23.94 -0.14
N LYS A 90 -11.85 -23.44 0.58
CA LYS A 90 -12.56 -22.22 0.19
C LYS A 90 -11.67 -20.98 0.26
N VAL A 91 -10.84 -20.87 1.30
CA VAL A 91 -9.86 -19.79 1.43
C VAL A 91 -8.86 -19.80 0.27
N SER A 92 -8.33 -20.97 -0.10
CA SER A 92 -7.40 -21.11 -1.22
C SER A 92 -8.05 -20.76 -2.57
N GLU A 93 -9.31 -21.16 -2.78
CA GLU A 93 -10.08 -20.82 -3.98
C GLU A 93 -10.27 -19.31 -4.12
N ILE A 94 -10.74 -18.65 -3.05
CA ILE A 94 -10.93 -17.18 -3.03
C ILE A 94 -9.59 -16.47 -3.28
N PHE A 95 -8.53 -16.91 -2.61
CA PHE A 95 -7.21 -16.32 -2.75
C PHE A 95 -6.69 -16.42 -4.19
N ALA A 96 -6.76 -17.61 -4.79
CA ALA A 96 -6.32 -17.82 -6.17
C ALA A 96 -7.12 -16.99 -7.17
N ASN A 97 -8.45 -16.93 -7.02
CA ASN A 97 -9.32 -16.14 -7.88
C ASN A 97 -9.01 -14.64 -7.79
N VAL A 98 -8.83 -14.13 -6.57
CA VAL A 98 -8.53 -12.70 -6.34
C VAL A 98 -7.15 -12.34 -6.85
N MET A 99 -6.13 -13.16 -6.56
CA MET A 99 -4.77 -12.93 -7.05
C MET A 99 -4.72 -13.00 -8.58
N GLY A 100 -5.39 -13.98 -9.19
CA GLY A 100 -5.50 -14.09 -10.65
C GLY A 100 -6.18 -12.87 -11.29
N ALA A 101 -7.28 -12.40 -10.70
CA ALA A 101 -7.98 -11.20 -11.16
C ALA A 101 -7.10 -9.94 -11.02
N LYS A 102 -6.42 -9.76 -9.86
CA LYS A 102 -5.48 -8.64 -9.66
C LYS A 102 -4.33 -8.69 -10.67
N LEU A 103 -3.78 -9.86 -10.95
CA LEU A 103 -2.72 -10.05 -11.96
C LEU A 103 -3.19 -9.66 -13.36
N LEU A 104 -4.37 -10.10 -13.76
CA LEU A 104 -4.97 -9.74 -15.04
C LEU A 104 -5.20 -8.22 -15.14
N LEU A 105 -5.79 -7.62 -14.12
CA LEU A 105 -6.01 -6.17 -14.07
C LEU A 105 -4.70 -5.39 -14.07
N MET A 106 -3.64 -5.89 -13.42
CA MET A 106 -2.30 -5.30 -13.46
C MET A 106 -1.71 -5.33 -14.87
N ILE A 107 -1.82 -6.45 -15.58
CA ILE A 107 -1.33 -6.58 -16.96
C ILE A 107 -2.08 -5.59 -17.87
N LEU A 108 -3.41 -5.52 -17.77
CA LEU A 108 -4.22 -4.57 -18.54
C LEU A 108 -3.87 -3.12 -18.18
N SER A 109 -3.72 -2.81 -16.89
CA SER A 109 -3.33 -1.49 -16.41
C SER A 109 -1.95 -1.10 -16.93
N THR A 110 -0.99 -2.03 -16.97
CA THR A 110 0.35 -1.81 -17.51
C THR A 110 0.30 -1.52 -19.00
N ALA A 111 -0.51 -2.25 -19.77
CA ALA A 111 -0.68 -2.01 -21.20
C ALA A 111 -1.28 -0.62 -21.48
N ILE A 112 -2.35 -0.25 -20.75
CA ILE A 112 -2.98 1.07 -20.87
C ILE A 112 -2.00 2.17 -20.46
N PHE A 113 -1.27 1.98 -19.36
CA PHE A 113 -0.27 2.93 -18.87
C PHE A 113 0.84 3.16 -19.91
N ALA A 114 1.36 2.09 -20.51
CA ALA A 114 2.34 2.19 -21.59
C ALA A 114 1.79 2.98 -22.78
N ILE A 115 0.56 2.68 -23.23
CA ILE A 115 -0.10 3.42 -24.31
C ILE A 115 -0.20 4.91 -23.95
N CYS A 116 -0.67 5.26 -22.75
CA CYS A 116 -0.74 6.64 -22.31
C CYS A 116 0.63 7.34 -22.36
N ILE A 117 1.69 6.70 -21.87
CA ILE A 117 3.05 7.27 -21.88
C ILE A 117 3.55 7.54 -23.30
N TYR A 118 3.38 6.59 -24.22
CA TYR A 118 3.96 6.70 -25.57
C TYR A 118 3.12 7.55 -26.54
N PHE A 119 1.83 7.73 -26.29
CA PHE A 119 0.94 8.53 -27.14
C PHE A 119 0.72 9.96 -26.64
N ILE A 120 0.98 10.26 -25.38
CA ILE A 120 0.82 11.61 -24.81
C ILE A 120 2.20 12.24 -24.61
N PRO A 121 2.59 13.25 -25.42
CA PRO A 121 3.93 13.86 -25.34
C PRO A 121 4.31 14.33 -23.94
N PHE A 122 3.36 14.95 -23.23
CA PHE A 122 3.57 15.41 -21.86
C PHE A 122 3.96 14.28 -20.88
N LEU A 123 3.41 13.07 -21.06
CA LEU A 123 3.77 11.91 -20.24
C LEU A 123 5.08 11.29 -20.71
N TYR A 124 5.33 11.29 -22.03
CA TYR A 124 6.56 10.77 -22.62
C TYR A 124 7.82 11.47 -22.07
N ASP A 125 7.76 12.79 -21.89
CA ASP A 125 8.85 13.59 -21.34
C ASP A 125 9.20 13.17 -19.90
N LYS A 126 8.22 12.66 -19.15
CA LYS A 126 8.37 12.19 -17.76
C LYS A 126 8.39 10.67 -17.62
N ARG A 127 8.55 9.94 -18.73
CA ARG A 127 8.40 8.46 -18.78
C ARG A 127 9.24 7.72 -17.75
N LEU A 128 10.47 8.17 -17.47
CA LEU A 128 11.35 7.49 -16.52
C LEU A 128 10.78 7.56 -15.11
N LEU A 129 10.36 8.74 -14.66
CA LEU A 129 9.72 8.92 -13.35
C LEU A 129 8.41 8.15 -13.26
N LEU A 130 7.58 8.19 -14.32
CA LEU A 130 6.31 7.49 -14.37
C LEU A 130 6.48 5.96 -14.27
N TRP A 131 7.42 5.38 -15.03
CA TRP A 131 7.71 3.94 -14.95
C TRP A 131 8.27 3.51 -13.60
N LEU A 132 9.19 4.31 -13.01
CA LEU A 132 9.73 4.02 -11.69
C LEU A 132 8.65 4.10 -10.61
N THR A 133 7.75 5.08 -10.69
CA THR A 133 6.62 5.20 -9.75
C THR A 133 5.62 4.06 -9.95
N PHE A 134 5.41 3.61 -11.20
CA PHE A 134 4.48 2.53 -11.51
C PHE A 134 4.91 1.17 -10.94
N LEU A 135 6.20 0.95 -10.66
CA LEU A 135 6.70 -0.24 -9.95
C LEU A 135 6.08 -0.44 -8.56
N TYR A 136 5.45 0.59 -7.99
CA TYR A 136 4.65 0.50 -6.78
C TYR A 136 3.52 -0.55 -6.87
N ILE A 137 2.83 -0.63 -8.01
CA ILE A 137 1.67 -1.54 -8.20
C ILE A 137 2.06 -3.01 -8.09
N PRO A 138 3.04 -3.54 -8.86
CA PRO A 138 3.47 -4.93 -8.69
C PRO A 138 4.03 -5.17 -7.29
N GLY A 139 4.67 -4.18 -6.66
CA GLY A 139 5.17 -4.28 -5.29
C GLY A 139 4.07 -4.58 -4.27
N ILE A 140 2.95 -3.84 -4.31
CA ILE A 140 1.79 -4.12 -3.43
C ILE A 140 1.14 -5.44 -3.78
N LEU A 141 0.99 -5.76 -5.07
CA LEU A 141 0.32 -6.98 -5.50
C LEU A 141 1.01 -8.24 -4.97
N MET A 142 2.35 -8.22 -4.86
CA MET A 142 3.14 -9.31 -4.29
C MET A 142 2.96 -9.49 -2.77
N PHE A 143 2.45 -8.48 -2.07
CA PHE A 143 2.24 -8.52 -0.62
C PHE A 143 0.76 -8.31 -0.27
N PRO A 144 -0.08 -9.37 -0.31
CA PRO A 144 -1.52 -9.29 -0.11
C PRO A 144 -1.88 -9.06 1.38
N ASP A 145 -1.75 -7.81 1.84
CA ASP A 145 -2.13 -7.36 3.18
C ASP A 145 -3.58 -7.72 3.56
N TRP A 146 -4.51 -7.61 2.60
CA TRP A 146 -5.91 -7.99 2.73
C TRP A 146 -6.11 -9.44 3.19
N PHE A 147 -5.23 -10.37 2.77
CA PHE A 147 -5.29 -11.77 3.19
C PHE A 147 -4.91 -11.92 4.66
N PHE A 148 -3.83 -11.28 5.08
CA PHE A 148 -3.41 -11.30 6.49
C PHE A 148 -4.42 -10.59 7.39
N GLN A 149 -5.09 -9.56 6.88
CA GLN A 149 -6.20 -8.90 7.56
C GLN A 149 -7.37 -9.85 7.75
N ALA A 150 -7.76 -10.60 6.71
CA ALA A 150 -8.84 -11.58 6.78
C ALA A 150 -8.57 -12.70 7.80
N MET A 151 -7.29 -13.06 7.97
CA MET A 151 -6.84 -14.09 8.91
C MET A 151 -6.52 -13.56 10.32
N GLU A 152 -6.78 -12.29 10.61
CA GLU A 152 -6.50 -11.64 11.91
C GLU A 152 -5.01 -11.73 12.32
N LYS A 153 -4.10 -11.64 11.33
CA LYS A 153 -2.63 -11.72 11.49
C LYS A 153 -1.94 -10.39 11.22
N MET A 154 -2.52 -9.27 11.66
CA MET A 154 -2.02 -7.91 11.36
C MET A 154 -0.65 -7.59 11.95
N LYS A 155 -0.22 -8.31 12.99
CA LYS A 155 1.11 -8.18 13.58
C LYS A 155 2.23 -8.27 12.54
N TYR A 156 2.17 -9.27 11.67
CA TYR A 156 3.21 -9.50 10.66
C TYR A 156 3.23 -8.40 9.61
N VAL A 157 2.06 -8.00 9.11
CA VAL A 157 1.91 -6.90 8.15
C VAL A 157 2.45 -5.61 8.74
N THR A 158 2.11 -5.32 9.99
CA THR A 158 2.51 -4.08 10.67
C THR A 158 4.02 -4.01 10.87
N ILE A 159 4.64 -5.07 11.37
CA ILE A 159 6.10 -5.10 11.57
C ILE A 159 6.83 -4.90 10.24
N MET A 160 6.44 -5.64 9.20
CA MET A 160 7.07 -5.54 7.88
C MET A 160 6.85 -4.15 7.26
N ASN A 161 5.64 -3.60 7.33
CA ASN A 161 5.32 -2.31 6.74
C ASN A 161 6.05 -1.16 7.46
N VAL A 162 6.06 -1.15 8.79
CA VAL A 162 6.76 -0.14 9.59
C VAL A 162 8.27 -0.23 9.35
N PHE A 163 8.83 -1.44 9.33
CA PHE A 163 10.24 -1.65 9.03
C PHE A 163 10.60 -1.14 7.63
N SER A 164 9.83 -1.52 6.59
CA SER A 164 10.06 -1.05 5.22
C SER A 164 9.95 0.46 5.10
N LYS A 165 8.97 1.10 5.73
CA LYS A 165 8.81 2.57 5.74
C LYS A 165 9.95 3.27 6.48
N LEU A 166 10.42 2.70 7.59
CA LEU A 166 11.57 3.23 8.32
C LEU A 166 12.84 3.13 7.50
N LEU A 167 13.11 1.97 6.91
CA LEU A 167 14.25 1.77 6.02
C LEU A 167 14.20 2.74 4.83
N PHE A 168 13.03 2.85 4.19
CA PHE A 168 12.82 3.78 3.07
C PHE A 168 13.06 5.23 3.50
N THR A 169 12.51 5.66 4.64
CA THR A 169 12.72 7.01 5.17
C THR A 169 14.20 7.30 5.40
N VAL A 170 14.95 6.36 6.00
CA VAL A 170 16.39 6.51 6.20
C VAL A 170 17.11 6.61 4.86
N LEU A 171 16.77 5.77 3.88
CA LEU A 171 17.36 5.81 2.54
C LEU A 171 17.09 7.14 1.83
N VAL A 172 15.90 7.72 1.99
CA VAL A 172 15.58 9.06 1.46
C VAL A 172 16.55 10.12 2.00
N PHE A 173 16.81 10.14 3.32
CA PHE A 173 17.76 11.09 3.91
C PHE A 173 19.22 10.84 3.51
N VAL A 174 19.59 9.59 3.23
CA VAL A 174 20.98 9.21 2.90
C VAL A 174 21.29 9.38 1.41
N ILE A 175 20.35 9.01 0.53
CA ILE A 175 20.54 8.98 -0.92
C ILE A 175 20.17 10.33 -1.55
N ILE A 176 19.06 10.96 -1.14
CA ILE A 176 18.58 12.19 -1.77
C ILE A 176 19.24 13.38 -1.08
N LYS A 177 20.33 13.83 -1.69
CA LYS A 177 21.10 14.99 -1.22
C LYS A 177 21.07 16.15 -2.20
N ASN A 178 20.80 15.88 -3.48
CA ASN A 178 20.76 16.88 -4.54
C ASN A 178 19.44 16.84 -5.32
N LYS A 179 19.17 17.92 -6.07
CA LYS A 179 17.96 18.05 -6.88
C LYS A 179 17.82 16.99 -7.97
N GLU A 180 18.94 16.48 -8.49
CA GLU A 180 18.95 15.47 -9.56
C GLU A 180 18.59 14.07 -9.05
N ASP A 181 18.73 13.82 -7.75
CA ASP A 181 18.43 12.52 -7.13
C ASP A 181 16.91 12.26 -7.02
N TYR A 182 16.06 13.21 -7.42
CA TYR A 182 14.60 13.11 -7.31
C TYR A 182 14.00 11.90 -8.04
N ILE A 183 14.71 11.39 -9.05
CA ILE A 183 14.33 10.20 -9.83
C ILE A 183 14.37 8.94 -8.95
N TYR A 184 15.21 8.93 -7.90
CA TYR A 184 15.33 7.83 -6.94
C TYR A 184 14.37 7.90 -5.76
N GLN A 185 13.36 8.75 -5.82
CA GLN A 185 12.21 8.73 -4.91
C GLN A 185 11.08 7.89 -5.54
N PRO A 186 11.15 6.53 -5.55
CA PRO A 186 9.94 5.76 -5.79
C PRO A 186 9.03 5.98 -4.59
N VAL A 187 7.77 6.32 -4.85
CA VAL A 187 6.78 6.55 -3.78
C VAL A 187 6.32 5.24 -3.16
#